data_AF-A0A644X3Q9-F1
#
_entry.id   AF-A0A644X3Q9-F1
#
_cell.length_a   1.000
_cell.length_b   1.000
_cell.length_c   1.000
_cell.angle_alpha   90.00
_cell.angle_beta   90.00
_cell.angle_gamma   90.00
#
_symmetry.space_group_name_H-M   'P 1'
#
loop_
_entity.id
_entity.type
_entity.pdbx_description
1 polymer ?
#
loop_
_entity_poly.entity_id
_entity_poly.type
_entity_poly.pdbx_seq_one_letter_code
_entity_poly.pdbx_strand_id
1 'polypeptide(L)'
;MKHYTAFLLIIMLATIMLGFTACSDMMEKLGTISLTIVLDTPDVAVASYRMEGLHDNPNSRFTLHDIVPPRHVLSSLKSGLWTITVTAFDAAGTQLGTGSTSVDIREGQIVETTLLVVFDQAVPASSGFTFTAPTRFDSADGRLDGTTAAMEYRLASDPADAP
;
A
#
# COMPACT_ATOMS: atom_id res chain seq x y z
N MET A 1 51.92 -21.87 51.57
CA MET A 1 51.15 -22.59 50.53
C MET A 1 49.64 -22.29 50.53
N LYS A 2 48.94 -22.19 51.68
CA LYS A 2 47.49 -21.88 51.75
C LYS A 2 47.05 -20.51 51.17
N HIS A 3 47.91 -19.49 51.19
CA HIS A 3 47.56 -18.16 50.65
C HIS A 3 47.58 -18.09 49.11
N TYR A 4 48.37 -18.95 48.45
CA TYR A 4 48.47 -18.98 46.99
C TYR A 4 47.24 -19.62 46.34
N THR A 5 46.67 -20.65 46.97
CA THR A 5 45.45 -21.32 46.50
C THR A 5 44.22 -20.43 46.62
N ALA A 6 44.09 -19.66 47.71
CA ALA A 6 43.00 -18.69 47.87
C ALA A 6 43.07 -17.56 46.84
N PHE A 7 44.28 -17.06 46.55
CA PHE A 7 44.50 -16.01 45.55
C PHE A 7 44.19 -16.48 44.12
N LEU A 8 44.59 -17.70 43.76
CA LEU A 8 44.24 -18.32 42.47
C LEU A 8 42.74 -18.51 42.27
N LEU A 9 42.02 -18.86 43.35
CA LEU A 9 40.57 -19.10 43.31
C LEU A 9 39.79 -17.79 43.13
N ILE A 10 40.27 -16.69 43.75
CA ILE A 10 39.71 -15.34 43.55
C ILE A 10 39.95 -14.85 42.13
N ILE A 11 41.14 -15.08 41.55
CA ILE A 11 41.44 -14.71 40.16
C ILE A 11 40.57 -15.49 39.18
N MET A 12 40.40 -16.80 39.37
CA MET A 12 39.50 -17.63 38.56
C MET A 12 38.04 -17.18 38.65
N LEU A 13 37.56 -16.84 39.85
CA LEU A 13 36.19 -16.37 40.01
C LEU A 13 35.98 -14.99 39.36
N ALA A 14 37.00 -14.11 39.44
CA ALA A 14 36.98 -12.81 38.78
C ALA A 14 36.97 -12.96 37.25
N THR A 15 37.80 -13.82 36.66
CA THR A 15 37.81 -14.03 35.20
C THR A 15 36.51 -14.63 34.68
N ILE A 16 35.87 -15.51 35.46
CA ILE A 16 34.54 -16.06 35.13
C ILE A 16 33.48 -14.95 35.16
N MET A 17 33.47 -14.10 36.20
CA MET A 17 32.52 -12.98 36.31
C MET A 17 32.72 -11.91 35.21
N LEU A 18 33.96 -11.59 34.84
CA LEU A 18 34.25 -10.69 33.72
C LEU A 18 33.87 -11.31 32.36
N GLY A 19 33.97 -12.64 32.22
CA GLY A 19 33.52 -13.37 31.03
C GLY A 19 32.02 -13.27 30.80
N PHE A 20 31.21 -13.26 31.87
CA PHE A 20 29.75 -13.10 31.75
C PHE A 20 29.32 -11.67 31.38
N THR A 21 30.06 -10.64 31.82
CA THR A 21 29.73 -9.24 31.47
C THR A 21 30.05 -8.87 30.02
N ALA A 22 30.98 -9.59 29.38
CA ALA A 22 31.33 -9.37 27.97
C ALA A 22 30.29 -9.96 27.00
N CYS A 23 29.44 -10.89 27.44
CA CYS A 23 28.38 -11.47 26.63
C CYS A 23 27.01 -10.80 26.82
N SER A 24 26.86 -9.91 27.82
CA SER A 24 25.57 -9.26 28.13
C SER A 24 25.29 -7.98 27.35
N ASP A 25 26.25 -7.46 26.56
CA ASP A 25 26.13 -6.20 25.80
C ASP A 25 25.62 -6.39 24.35
N MET A 26 25.00 -7.52 24.03
CA MET A 26 24.54 -7.80 22.66
C MET A 26 23.12 -8.37 22.61
N MET A 27 22.17 -7.72 23.30
CA MET A 27 20.75 -7.94 23.03
C MET A 27 20.30 -6.86 22.04
N GLU A 28 20.42 -7.14 20.74
CA GLU A 28 19.89 -6.28 19.67
C GLU A 28 18.42 -5.96 19.98
N LYS A 29 18.10 -4.68 20.18
CA LYS A 29 16.72 -4.27 20.48
C LYS A 29 15.90 -4.34 19.20
N LEU A 30 15.04 -5.33 19.10
CA LEU A 30 14.16 -5.50 17.95
C LEU A 30 13.02 -4.47 17.95
N GLY A 31 12.68 -3.96 16.77
CA GLY A 31 11.59 -3.03 16.54
C GLY A 31 10.23 -3.72 16.31
N THR A 32 9.21 -2.90 16.19
CA THR A 32 7.82 -3.31 15.96
C THR A 32 7.14 -2.41 14.93
N ILE A 33 6.38 -2.99 13.99
CA ILE A 33 5.46 -2.25 13.11
C ILE A 33 4.03 -2.51 13.59
N SER A 34 3.27 -1.44 13.82
CA SER A 34 1.81 -1.46 13.94
C SER A 34 1.21 -1.11 12.58
N LEU A 35 0.78 -2.13 11.84
CA LEU A 35 0.28 -2.00 10.47
C LEU A 35 -1.24 -1.88 10.46
N THR A 36 -1.74 -0.88 9.75
CA THR A 36 -3.16 -0.77 9.38
C THR A 36 -3.32 -1.09 7.89
N ILE A 37 -4.03 -2.16 7.58
CA ILE A 37 -4.37 -2.60 6.23
C ILE A 37 -5.72 -1.98 5.87
N VAL A 38 -5.72 -1.19 4.80
CA VAL A 38 -6.90 -0.55 4.22
C VAL A 38 -7.18 -1.21 2.87
N LEU A 39 -8.45 -1.40 2.56
CA LEU A 39 -8.90 -1.96 1.30
C LEU A 39 -9.49 -0.84 0.44
N ASP A 40 -9.18 -0.79 -0.85
CA ASP A 40 -9.75 0.19 -1.77
C ASP A 40 -11.25 -0.07 -2.05
N THR A 41 -11.66 -1.34 -2.06
CA THR A 41 -13.05 -1.77 -2.28
C THR A 41 -13.48 -2.74 -1.17
N PRO A 42 -14.29 -2.31 -0.18
CA PRO A 42 -14.66 -3.16 0.96
C PRO A 42 -15.60 -4.32 0.61
N ASP A 43 -16.28 -4.25 -0.53
CA ASP A 43 -17.33 -5.22 -0.91
C ASP A 43 -16.79 -6.46 -1.67
N VAL A 44 -15.47 -6.57 -1.85
CA VAL A 44 -14.86 -7.73 -2.50
C VAL A 44 -14.80 -8.91 -1.52
N ALA A 45 -15.37 -10.05 -1.91
CA ALA A 45 -15.34 -11.27 -1.12
C ALA A 45 -13.93 -11.90 -1.12
N VAL A 46 -13.14 -11.59 -0.09
CA VAL A 46 -11.81 -12.17 0.13
C VAL A 46 -11.91 -13.40 1.03
N ALA A 47 -11.26 -14.49 0.64
CA ALA A 47 -11.20 -15.72 1.44
C ALA A 47 -10.00 -15.74 2.39
N SER A 48 -8.84 -15.25 1.94
CA SER A 48 -7.63 -15.21 2.76
C SER A 48 -6.68 -14.08 2.34
N TYR A 49 -5.76 -13.74 3.24
CA TYR A 49 -4.69 -12.78 2.99
C TYR A 49 -3.34 -13.41 3.31
N ARG A 50 -2.34 -13.11 2.49
CA ARG A 50 -0.92 -13.43 2.76
C ARG A 50 -0.15 -12.14 2.94
N MET A 51 0.71 -12.11 3.96
CA MET A 51 1.66 -11.02 4.14
C MET A 51 3.08 -11.54 4.03
N GLU A 52 3.92 -10.78 3.34
CA GLU A 52 5.33 -11.02 3.19
C GLU A 52 6.08 -9.77 3.65
N GLY A 53 7.14 -9.96 4.42
CA GLY A 53 8.04 -8.87 4.80
C GLY A 53 9.45 -9.18 4.34
N LEU A 54 10.06 -8.26 3.62
CA LEU A 54 11.40 -8.34 3.10
C LEU A 54 12.27 -7.26 3.74
N HIS A 55 13.36 -7.67 4.38
CA HIS A 55 14.36 -6.77 4.93
C HIS A 55 15.50 -6.58 3.93
N ASP A 56 15.94 -5.34 3.73
CA ASP A 56 16.97 -5.03 2.74
C ASP A 56 18.36 -5.56 3.16
N ASN A 57 18.75 -5.39 4.43
CA ASN A 57 20.06 -5.86 4.91
C ASN A 57 20.07 -6.17 6.42
N PRO A 58 20.15 -7.44 6.85
CA PRO A 58 20.35 -8.64 6.03
C PRO A 58 19.10 -8.97 5.21
N ASN A 59 19.30 -9.54 4.01
CA ASN A 59 18.23 -10.03 3.13
C ASN A 59 17.47 -11.17 3.82
N SER A 60 16.51 -10.80 4.66
CA SER A 60 15.71 -11.71 5.48
C SER A 60 14.25 -11.53 5.11
N ARG A 61 13.51 -12.63 5.15
CA ARG A 61 12.11 -12.66 4.73
C ARG A 61 11.28 -13.43 5.73
N PHE A 62 10.05 -12.96 5.96
CA PHE A 62 9.02 -13.74 6.61
C PHE A 62 7.76 -13.79 5.73
N THR A 63 6.94 -14.81 5.98
CA THR A 63 5.63 -14.97 5.35
C THR A 63 4.63 -15.35 6.42
N LEU A 64 3.50 -14.66 6.45
CA LEU A 64 2.35 -14.92 7.31
C LEU A 64 1.17 -15.29 6.41
N HIS A 65 0.49 -16.36 6.76
CA HIS A 65 -0.72 -16.83 6.09
C HIS A 65 -1.94 -16.47 6.95
N ASP A 66 -3.08 -16.33 6.28
CA ASP A 66 -4.40 -16.16 6.90
C ASP A 66 -4.46 -15.00 7.90
N ILE A 67 -3.81 -13.88 7.55
CA ILE A 67 -3.89 -12.67 8.35
C ILE A 67 -5.29 -12.07 8.30
N VAL A 68 -5.68 -11.34 9.35
CA VAL A 68 -7.00 -10.72 9.46
C VAL A 68 -6.86 -9.19 9.51
N PRO A 69 -7.18 -8.47 8.42
CA PRO A 69 -7.31 -7.01 8.44
C PRO A 69 -8.38 -6.54 9.45
N PRO A 70 -8.34 -5.27 9.92
CA PRO A 70 -7.51 -4.18 9.41
C PRO A 70 -6.20 -3.98 10.16
N ARG A 71 -5.95 -4.63 11.30
CA ARG A 71 -4.77 -4.33 12.14
C ARG A 71 -3.90 -5.55 12.33
N HIS A 72 -2.59 -5.35 12.18
CA HIS A 72 -1.60 -6.37 12.46
C HIS A 72 -0.39 -5.75 13.18
N VAL A 73 0.15 -6.47 14.15
CA VAL A 73 1.42 -6.11 14.79
C VAL A 73 2.50 -7.06 14.31
N LEU A 74 3.60 -6.50 13.81
CA LEU A 74 4.80 -7.23 13.40
C LEU A 74 5.89 -6.90 14.41
N SER A 75 6.16 -7.85 15.30
CA SER A 75 7.18 -7.70 16.35
C SER A 75 8.49 -8.37 15.96
N SER A 76 9.53 -8.12 16.75
CA SER A 76 10.81 -8.81 16.63
C SER A 76 11.52 -8.55 15.29
N LEU A 77 11.33 -7.36 14.73
CA LEU A 77 11.95 -6.96 13.48
C LEU A 77 13.32 -6.32 13.73
N LYS A 78 14.31 -6.67 12.91
CA LYS A 78 15.62 -6.01 12.94
C LYS A 78 15.50 -4.56 12.47
N SER A 79 16.44 -3.73 12.89
CA SER A 79 16.54 -2.37 12.37
C SER A 79 16.92 -2.37 10.89
N GLY A 80 16.34 -1.46 10.13
CA GLY A 80 16.57 -1.29 8.71
C GLY A 80 15.26 -1.16 7.93
N LEU A 81 15.39 -1.17 6.61
CA LEU A 81 14.28 -1.00 5.67
C LEU A 81 13.54 -2.33 5.48
N TRP A 82 12.27 -2.34 5.86
CA TRP A 82 11.33 -3.43 5.64
C TRP A 82 10.33 -3.07 4.54
N THR A 83 10.23 -3.90 3.51
CA THR A 83 9.14 -3.83 2.53
C THR A 83 8.10 -4.87 2.90
N ILE A 84 6.90 -4.41 3.24
CA ILE A 84 5.76 -5.25 3.60
C ILE A 84 4.80 -5.30 2.44
N THR A 85 4.46 -6.50 1.99
CA THR A 85 3.51 -6.76 0.91
C THR A 85 2.36 -7.58 1.45
N VAL A 86 1.13 -7.19 1.14
CA VAL A 86 -0.10 -7.90 1.49
C VAL A 86 -0.83 -8.26 0.20
N THR A 87 -1.20 -9.52 0.06
CA THR A 87 -1.93 -10.04 -1.10
C THR A 87 -3.23 -10.68 -0.63
N ALA A 88 -4.33 -10.36 -1.30
CA ALA A 88 -5.66 -10.91 -1.04
C ALA A 88 -5.98 -12.03 -2.03
N PHE A 89 -6.63 -13.10 -1.56
CA PHE A 89 -6.98 -14.26 -2.38
C PHE A 89 -8.46 -14.64 -2.25
N ASP A 90 -9.01 -15.19 -3.33
CA ASP A 90 -10.34 -15.83 -3.34
C ASP A 90 -10.30 -17.26 -2.76
N ALA A 91 -11.46 -17.91 -2.69
CA ALA A 91 -11.58 -19.26 -2.16
C ALA A 91 -10.89 -20.34 -3.03
N ALA A 92 -10.58 -20.03 -4.29
CA ALA A 92 -9.85 -20.91 -5.20
C ALA A 92 -8.32 -20.67 -5.14
N GLY A 93 -7.86 -19.67 -4.37
CA GLY A 93 -6.45 -19.27 -4.28
C GLY A 93 -6.01 -18.32 -5.40
N THR A 94 -6.93 -17.74 -6.16
CA THR A 94 -6.65 -16.70 -7.15
C THR A 94 -6.36 -15.38 -6.43
N GLN A 95 -5.33 -14.68 -6.84
CA GLN A 95 -5.05 -13.32 -6.35
C GLN A 95 -6.17 -12.37 -6.79
N LEU A 96 -6.71 -11.62 -5.84
CA LEU A 96 -7.72 -10.58 -6.05
C LEU A 96 -7.15 -9.17 -6.02
N GLY A 97 -6.04 -8.98 -5.29
CA GLY A 97 -5.46 -7.66 -5.08
C GLY A 97 -4.17 -7.71 -4.30
N THR A 98 -3.42 -6.61 -4.35
CA THR A 98 -2.12 -6.50 -3.68
C THR A 98 -1.84 -5.08 -3.21
N GLY A 99 -1.02 -4.94 -2.18
CA GLY A 99 -0.56 -3.67 -1.65
C GLY A 99 0.84 -3.82 -1.06
N SER A 100 1.66 -2.78 -1.14
CA SER A 100 3.01 -2.79 -0.59
C SER A 100 3.38 -1.46 0.04
N THR A 101 4.12 -1.49 1.14
CA THR A 101 4.68 -0.30 1.80
C THR A 101 6.09 -0.58 2.30
N SER A 102 6.91 0.45 2.41
CA SER A 102 8.27 0.34 2.95
C SER A 102 8.40 1.17 4.22
N VAL A 103 9.03 0.58 5.24
CA VAL A 103 9.16 1.17 6.57
C VAL A 103 10.59 0.99 7.03
N ASP A 104 11.26 2.11 7.32
CA ASP A 104 12.57 2.09 7.97
C ASP A 104 12.38 2.10 9.50
N ILE A 105 12.99 1.12 10.17
CA ILE A 105 12.83 0.90 11.61
C ILE A 105 14.19 1.00 12.30
N ARG A 106 14.24 1.71 13.44
CA ARG A 106 15.41 1.74 14.31
C ARG A 106 15.25 0.75 15.47
N GLU A 107 16.37 0.43 16.13
CA GLU A 107 16.39 -0.48 17.27
C GLU A 107 15.38 -0.09 18.36
N GLY A 108 14.51 -1.04 18.74
CA GLY A 108 13.46 -0.85 19.75
C GLY A 108 12.33 0.12 19.36
N GLN A 109 12.30 0.62 18.12
CA GLN A 109 11.29 1.56 17.67
C GLN A 109 9.94 0.86 17.43
N ILE A 110 8.85 1.56 17.76
CA ILE A 110 7.49 1.20 17.33
C ILE A 110 7.10 2.18 16.22
N VAL A 111 6.80 1.66 15.04
CA VAL A 111 6.38 2.46 13.88
C VAL A 111 4.92 2.14 13.55
N GLU A 112 4.09 3.16 13.45
CA GLU A 112 2.73 3.04 12.93
C GLU A 112 2.73 3.33 11.43
N THR A 113 2.12 2.46 10.64
CA THR A 113 2.04 2.63 9.19
C THR A 113 0.73 2.10 8.62
N THR A 114 0.41 2.55 7.42
CA THR A 114 -0.78 2.15 6.67
C THR A 114 -0.38 1.56 5.33
N LEU A 115 -1.03 0.47 4.92
CA LEU A 115 -0.88 -0.17 3.62
C LEU A 115 -2.25 -0.26 2.96
N LEU A 116 -2.33 0.21 1.72
CA LEU A 116 -3.52 0.08 0.88
C LEU A 116 -3.39 -1.15 0.00
N VAL A 117 -4.35 -2.07 0.10
CA VAL A 117 -4.54 -3.17 -0.85
C VAL A 117 -5.49 -2.68 -1.93
N VAL A 118 -5.04 -2.78 -3.18
CA VAL A 118 -5.81 -2.41 -4.36
C VAL A 118 -6.30 -3.69 -5.03
N PHE A 119 -7.61 -3.81 -5.24
CA PHE A 119 -8.20 -4.96 -5.93
C PHE A 119 -8.15 -4.80 -7.45
N ASP A 120 -7.93 -5.92 -8.13
CA ASP A 120 -8.00 -5.99 -9.58
C ASP A 120 -9.44 -5.72 -10.03
N GLN A 121 -9.64 -4.64 -10.78
CA GLN A 121 -10.94 -4.26 -11.30
C GLN A 121 -11.13 -4.84 -12.71
N ALA A 122 -12.30 -5.42 -12.95
CA ALA A 122 -12.67 -5.80 -14.30
C ALA A 122 -12.78 -4.55 -15.17
N VAL A 123 -12.15 -4.56 -16.35
CA VAL A 123 -12.33 -3.50 -17.34
C VAL A 123 -13.82 -3.47 -17.71
N PRO A 124 -14.52 -2.34 -17.50
CA PRO A 124 -15.93 -2.27 -17.84
C PRO A 124 -16.10 -2.55 -19.34
N ALA A 125 -17.02 -3.46 -19.66
CA ALA A 125 -17.31 -3.78 -21.05
C ALA A 125 -17.80 -2.51 -21.76
N SER A 126 -17.08 -2.06 -22.77
CA SER A 126 -17.40 -0.86 -23.56
C SER A 126 -18.63 -1.03 -24.47
N SER A 127 -19.35 -2.15 -24.36
CA SER A 127 -20.43 -2.54 -25.28
C SER A 127 -21.74 -1.77 -25.08
N GLY A 128 -21.86 -0.96 -24.02
CA GLY A 128 -23.09 -0.20 -23.70
C GLY A 128 -23.09 1.26 -24.17
N PHE A 129 -21.98 1.77 -24.70
CA PHE A 129 -21.89 3.19 -25.08
C PHE A 129 -22.14 3.35 -26.58
N THR A 130 -23.41 3.50 -26.97
CA THR A 130 -23.80 3.80 -28.34
C THR A 130 -24.15 5.28 -28.46
N PHE A 131 -23.38 6.04 -29.24
CA PHE A 131 -23.82 7.35 -29.72
C PHE A 131 -24.75 7.15 -30.90
N THR A 132 -26.06 7.30 -30.68
CA THR A 132 -26.98 7.53 -31.78
C THR A 132 -27.14 9.03 -31.93
N ALA A 133 -26.44 9.62 -32.90
CA ALA A 133 -26.73 11.00 -33.29
C ALA A 133 -28.19 11.07 -33.74
N PRO A 134 -28.97 12.10 -33.36
CA PRO A 134 -30.30 12.33 -33.90
C PRO A 134 -30.18 12.88 -35.33
N THR A 135 -29.61 12.10 -36.24
CA THR A 135 -29.59 12.43 -37.66
C THR A 135 -30.81 11.77 -38.29
N ARG A 136 -31.73 12.60 -38.75
CA ARG A 136 -32.81 12.16 -39.64
C ARG A 136 -32.25 12.31 -41.04
N PHE A 137 -31.93 11.21 -41.73
CA PHE A 137 -31.44 11.28 -43.12
C PHE A 137 -32.61 11.56 -44.07
N ASP A 138 -33.12 12.78 -44.00
CA ASP A 138 -34.05 13.31 -44.99
C ASP A 138 -33.64 14.72 -45.41
N SER A 139 -34.36 15.26 -46.40
CA SER A 139 -34.07 16.57 -46.96
C SER A 139 -34.30 17.74 -45.98
N ALA A 140 -34.75 17.48 -44.76
CA ALA A 140 -34.97 18.47 -43.71
C ALA A 140 -33.87 18.44 -42.63
N ASP A 141 -32.87 17.55 -42.74
CA ASP A 141 -31.74 17.54 -41.82
C ASP A 141 -30.99 18.88 -41.85
N GLY A 142 -30.74 19.46 -40.67
CA GLY A 142 -30.13 20.78 -40.54
C GLY A 142 -30.99 21.98 -40.95
N ARG A 143 -32.29 21.80 -41.27
CA ARG A 143 -33.18 22.91 -41.61
C ARG A 143 -33.79 23.53 -40.34
N LEU A 144 -33.57 24.82 -40.15
CA LEU A 144 -34.25 25.61 -39.11
C LEU A 144 -35.51 26.23 -39.72
N ASP A 145 -36.68 25.65 -39.43
CA ASP A 145 -37.98 26.21 -39.80
C ASP A 145 -38.33 27.43 -38.93
N GLY A 146 -39.12 28.35 -39.47
CA GLY A 146 -39.63 29.52 -38.74
C GLY A 146 -38.64 30.69 -38.59
N THR A 147 -37.48 30.62 -39.24
CA THR A 147 -36.61 31.78 -39.39
C THR A 147 -37.25 32.77 -40.37
N THR A 148 -37.11 34.06 -40.07
CA THR A 148 -37.52 35.14 -40.97
C THR A 148 -36.30 35.98 -41.33
N ALA A 149 -36.35 36.74 -42.42
CA ALA A 149 -35.25 37.64 -42.80
C ALA A 149 -34.88 38.65 -41.71
N ALA A 150 -35.81 38.96 -40.80
CA ALA A 150 -35.57 39.83 -39.64
C ALA A 150 -34.74 39.16 -38.52
N MET A 151 -34.56 37.83 -38.58
CA MET A 151 -33.77 37.04 -37.61
C MET A 151 -32.36 36.72 -38.14
N GLU A 152 -32.03 37.14 -39.36
CA GLU A 152 -30.68 36.99 -39.90
C GLU A 152 -29.75 38.01 -39.24
N TYR A 153 -28.53 37.57 -38.89
CA TYR A 153 -27.52 38.47 -38.34
C TYR A 153 -27.01 39.38 -39.46
N ARG A 154 -27.47 40.63 -39.49
CA ARG A 154 -27.02 41.63 -40.45
C ARG A 154 -25.75 42.29 -39.94
N LEU A 155 -24.84 42.60 -40.87
CA LEU A 155 -23.65 43.38 -40.54
C LEU A 155 -24.12 44.78 -40.11
N ALA A 156 -23.65 45.29 -38.97
CA ALA A 156 -24.08 46.60 -38.45
C ALA A 156 -23.81 47.79 -39.38
N SER A 157 -23.08 47.57 -40.48
CA SER A 157 -22.81 48.55 -41.53
C SER A 157 -23.73 48.39 -42.76
N ASP A 158 -24.77 47.56 -42.70
CA ASP A 158 -25.74 47.42 -43.80
C ASP A 158 -26.49 48.76 -43.97
N PRO A 159 -26.46 49.39 -45.16
CA PRO A 159 -27.08 50.69 -45.42
C PRO A 159 -28.61 50.72 -45.22
N ALA A 160 -29.27 49.56 -45.11
CA ALA A 160 -30.68 49.46 -44.76
C ALA A 160 -30.97 49.71 -43.26
N ASP A 161 -29.96 49.67 -42.39
CA ASP A 161 -30.04 49.94 -40.94
C ASP A 161 -29.36 51.27 -40.54
N ALA A 162 -29.03 52.13 -41.51
CA ALA A 162 -28.56 53.50 -41.24
C ALA A 162 -29.75 54.38 -40.76
N PRO A 163 -29.58 55.21 -39.72
CA PRO A 163 -30.65 56.04 -39.16
C PRO A 163 -31.16 57.12 -40.12
#